data_AF-A0A661RLM1-F1
#
_entry.id   AF-A0A661RLM1-F1
#
_cell.length_a   1.000
_cell.length_b   1.000
_cell.length_c   1.000
_cell.angle_alpha   90.00
_cell.angle_beta   90.00
_cell.angle_gamma   90.00
#
_symmetry.space_group_name_H-M   'P 1'
#
loop_
_entity.id
_entity.type
_entity.pdbx_description
1 polymer ?
#
loop_
_entity_poly.entity_id
_entity_poly.type
_entity_poly.pdbx_seq_one_letter_code
_entity_poly.pdbx_strand_id
1 'polypeptide(L)'
;MKIWRYRDLKKNIDTFYKTWGPHLGLMTIKKKLLDTLPNQGHYFNEPFPLKKMLPAGPDHVQIAAVSGILDYLDTVYDHHFSENVDSVEKGRRIKKMFQSYETKLLTTLMDCLRQHDDITIVGPDNPQLRAPTVSIVPKRKSINDIFTVLTARKLMTGCGHFYGVRPLQGMNIPIETGVLRISFLHYTTKDEVTQLIEGLGAALD
;
A
#
# COMPACT_ATOMS: atom_id res chain seq x y z
N MET A 1 15.80 -6.82 -7.33
CA MET A 1 14.78 -6.01 -6.65
C MET A 1 14.90 -6.17 -5.13
N LYS A 2 15.48 -5.19 -4.42
CA LYS A 2 15.83 -5.26 -2.97
C LYS A 2 14.94 -4.31 -2.15
N ILE A 3 13.70 -4.67 -1.83
CA ILE A 3 12.92 -3.99 -0.77
C ILE A 3 11.93 -5.05 -0.25
N TRP A 4 12.15 -5.76 0.86
CA TRP A 4 12.53 -5.32 2.20
C TRP A 4 13.57 -6.29 2.79
N ARG A 5 14.85 -5.92 2.77
CA ARG A 5 15.82 -6.48 3.73
C ARG A 5 15.92 -5.49 4.88
N TYR A 6 15.18 -5.74 5.95
CA TYR A 6 15.18 -4.96 7.20
C TYR A 6 16.54 -4.90 7.94
N ARG A 7 17.62 -5.47 7.37
CA ARG A 7 18.87 -5.70 8.11
C ARG A 7 19.72 -4.44 8.32
N ASP A 8 19.65 -3.43 7.44
CA ASP A 8 20.61 -2.31 7.48
C ASP A 8 20.05 -0.92 7.77
N LEU A 9 18.73 -0.72 7.81
CA LEU A 9 18.15 0.59 8.11
C LEU A 9 18.29 0.93 9.60
N LYS A 10 18.78 2.14 9.91
CA LYS A 10 18.97 2.61 11.30
C LYS A 10 17.63 2.98 11.98
N LYS A 11 16.60 3.27 11.18
CA LYS A 11 15.23 3.63 11.58
C LYS A 11 14.25 3.21 10.48
N ASN A 12 13.10 2.65 10.84
CA ASN A 12 11.97 2.40 9.92
C ASN A 12 10.67 2.98 10.48
N ILE A 13 9.78 3.43 9.60
CA ILE A 13 8.45 3.92 9.94
C ILE A 13 7.46 3.21 9.03
N ASP A 14 6.47 2.55 9.63
CA ASP A 14 5.36 1.90 8.94
C ASP A 14 4.03 2.39 9.54
N THR A 15 2.92 2.14 8.84
CA THR A 15 1.58 2.54 9.29
C THR A 15 0.63 1.37 9.21
N PHE A 16 0.00 1.03 10.34
CA PHE A 16 -0.84 -0.16 10.46
C PHE A 16 -2.13 -0.09 9.63
N TYR A 17 -2.68 1.11 9.36
CA TYR A 17 -3.88 1.25 8.53
C TYR A 17 -3.69 0.80 7.08
N LYS A 18 -2.45 0.69 6.61
CA LYS A 18 -2.11 0.12 5.29
C LYS A 18 -1.81 -1.38 5.34
N THR A 19 -1.85 -1.95 6.53
CA THR A 19 -1.66 -3.38 6.80
C THR A 19 -2.80 -3.89 7.68
N TRP A 20 -4.03 -3.46 7.33
CA TRP A 20 -5.30 -3.96 7.89
C TRP A 20 -5.48 -3.72 9.40
N GLY A 21 -4.82 -2.70 9.95
CA GLY A 21 -4.93 -2.27 11.34
C GLY A 21 -5.51 -0.86 11.51
N PRO A 22 -5.41 -0.29 12.74
CA PRO A 22 -5.86 1.08 13.01
C PRO A 22 -4.93 2.14 12.40
N HIS A 23 -5.37 3.41 12.43
CA HIS A 23 -4.59 4.60 12.04
C HIS A 23 -3.45 4.91 13.03
N LEU A 24 -2.54 3.96 13.17
CA LEU A 24 -1.41 3.99 14.09
C LEU A 24 -0.09 3.78 13.34
N GLY A 25 0.93 4.54 13.72
CA GLY A 25 2.30 4.39 13.20
C GLY A 25 3.13 3.43 14.05
N LEU A 26 4.00 2.66 13.40
CA LEU A 26 5.05 1.87 14.04
C LEU A 26 6.41 2.46 13.70
N MET A 27 7.23 2.70 14.72
CA MET A 27 8.60 3.14 14.52
C MET A 27 9.55 2.15 15.17
N THR A 28 10.48 1.61 14.38
CA THR A 28 11.59 0.80 14.90
C THR A 28 12.88 1.61 14.80
N ILE A 29 13.63 1.69 15.90
CA ILE A 29 14.88 2.47 15.97
C ILE A 29 15.95 1.57 16.57
N LYS A 30 17.13 1.52 15.94
CA LYS A 30 18.29 0.84 16.55
C LYS A 30 18.67 1.56 17.84
N LYS A 31 18.91 0.82 18.93
CA LYS A 31 19.26 1.40 20.25
C LYS A 31 20.37 2.46 20.17
N LYS A 32 21.48 2.14 19.49
CA LYS A 32 22.61 3.08 19.29
C LYS A 32 22.19 4.43 18.68
N LEU A 33 21.17 4.45 17.82
CA LEU A 33 20.63 5.69 17.26
C LEU A 33 19.67 6.37 18.23
N LEU A 34 18.80 5.61 18.91
CA LEU A 34 17.88 6.14 19.91
C LEU A 34 18.64 6.86 21.04
N ASP A 35 19.80 6.34 21.42
CA ASP A 35 20.66 6.92 22.46
C ASP A 35 21.20 8.31 22.05
N THR A 36 21.40 8.57 20.75
CA THR A 36 21.88 9.88 20.26
C THR A 36 20.75 10.89 20.01
N LEU A 37 19.48 10.44 19.98
CA LEU A 37 18.35 11.33 19.73
C LEU A 37 17.98 12.12 21.00
N PRO A 38 17.49 13.37 20.89
CA PRO A 38 16.95 14.09 22.04
C PRO A 38 15.68 13.43 22.56
N ASN A 39 15.38 13.62 23.85
CA ASN A 39 14.07 13.25 24.40
C ASN A 39 12.97 14.07 23.72
N GLN A 40 11.90 13.41 23.28
CA GLN A 40 10.69 14.02 22.71
C GLN A 40 9.49 13.87 23.64
N GLY A 41 9.61 13.07 24.71
CA GLY A 41 8.64 12.94 25.78
C GLY A 41 8.75 14.03 26.84
N HIS A 42 7.99 13.88 27.93
CA HIS A 42 8.21 14.65 29.15
C HIS A 42 9.66 14.52 29.63
N TYR A 43 10.22 15.57 30.25
CA TYR A 43 11.63 15.62 30.67
C TYR A 43 12.04 14.42 31.54
N PHE A 44 11.16 13.96 32.44
CA PHE A 44 11.41 12.79 33.30
C PHE A 44 11.36 11.43 32.58
N ASN A 45 10.93 11.40 31.31
CA ASN A 45 10.93 10.18 30.50
C ASN A 45 12.28 9.93 29.80
N GLU A 46 13.24 10.85 29.89
CA GLU A 46 14.56 10.73 29.26
C GLU A 46 15.28 9.39 29.56
N PRO A 47 15.28 8.87 30.81
CA PRO A 47 15.95 7.62 31.14
C PRO A 47 15.25 6.37 30.58
N PHE A 48 14.03 6.51 30.04
CA PHE A 48 13.19 5.40 29.59
C PHE A 48 13.11 5.37 28.05
N PRO A 49 13.90 4.50 27.38
CA PRO A 49 13.96 4.45 25.91
C PRO A 49 12.61 4.33 25.21
N LEU A 50 11.68 3.57 25.80
CA LEU A 50 10.34 3.36 25.25
C LEU A 50 9.41 4.57 25.36
N LYS A 51 9.67 5.49 26.29
CA LYS A 51 8.86 6.71 26.50
C LYS A 51 9.47 7.94 25.83
N LYS A 52 10.78 7.88 25.56
CA LYS A 52 11.58 8.96 24.97
C LYS A 52 11.02 9.52 23.66
N MET A 53 10.33 8.68 22.87
CA MET A 53 9.77 9.04 21.57
C MET A 53 8.23 9.10 21.56
N LEU A 54 7.59 9.12 22.73
CA LEU A 54 6.14 9.14 22.89
C LEU A 54 5.70 10.43 23.61
N PRO A 55 5.65 11.59 22.92
CA PRO A 55 5.32 12.89 23.52
C PRO A 55 3.99 12.91 24.27
N ALA A 56 2.96 12.30 23.69
CA ALA A 56 1.60 12.27 24.23
C ALA A 56 1.29 10.98 25.02
N GLY A 57 2.29 10.13 25.27
CA GLY A 57 2.08 8.78 25.80
C GLY A 57 1.50 7.80 24.75
N PRO A 58 1.29 6.54 25.14
CA PRO A 58 0.74 5.52 24.26
C PRO A 58 -0.78 5.63 24.10
N ASP A 59 -1.28 5.51 22.87
CA ASP A 59 -2.70 5.26 22.62
C ASP A 59 -3.03 3.79 22.90
N HIS A 60 -3.38 3.51 24.16
CA HIS A 60 -3.54 2.15 24.66
C HIS A 60 -4.55 1.32 23.87
N VAL A 61 -5.68 1.90 23.47
CA VAL A 61 -6.75 1.18 22.77
C VAL A 61 -6.33 0.86 21.34
N GLN A 62 -5.71 1.82 20.64
CA GLN A 62 -5.21 1.55 19.29
C GLN A 62 -4.06 0.54 19.30
N ILE A 63 -3.15 0.60 20.28
CA ILE A 63 -2.09 -0.39 20.44
C ILE A 63 -2.66 -1.78 20.69
N ALA A 64 -3.68 -1.90 21.55
CA ALA A 64 -4.35 -3.17 21.78
C ALA A 64 -4.99 -3.71 20.49
N ALA A 65 -5.66 -2.86 19.70
CA ALA A 65 -6.28 -3.25 18.44
C ALA A 65 -5.29 -3.78 17.38
N VAL A 66 -3.99 -3.46 17.48
CA VAL A 66 -2.97 -4.01 16.58
C VAL A 66 -2.84 -5.54 16.72
N SER A 67 -3.18 -6.14 17.86
CA SER A 67 -3.14 -7.60 18.02
C SER A 67 -4.03 -8.32 17.00
N GLY A 68 -5.15 -7.72 16.61
CA GLY A 68 -6.05 -8.28 15.59
C GLY A 68 -5.39 -8.45 14.23
N ILE A 69 -4.34 -7.70 13.91
CA ILE A 69 -3.53 -7.91 12.69
C ILE A 69 -2.77 -9.24 12.79
N LEU A 70 -2.22 -9.57 13.96
CA LEU A 70 -1.51 -10.83 14.18
C LEU A 70 -2.50 -11.99 14.10
N ASP A 71 -3.65 -11.88 14.78
CA ASP A 71 -4.71 -12.90 14.74
C ASP A 71 -5.19 -13.15 13.30
N TYR A 72 -5.36 -12.07 12.51
CA TYR A 72 -5.70 -12.16 11.10
C TYR A 72 -4.64 -12.92 10.29
N LEU A 73 -3.36 -12.56 10.45
CA LEU A 73 -2.27 -13.18 9.71
C LEU A 73 -2.06 -14.65 10.11
N ASP A 74 -2.22 -14.99 11.39
CA ASP A 74 -2.18 -16.38 11.85
C ASP A 74 -3.36 -17.17 11.28
N THR A 75 -4.57 -16.61 11.27
CA THR A 75 -5.75 -17.25 10.65
C THR A 75 -5.54 -17.51 9.16
N VAL A 76 -4.98 -16.54 8.43
CA VAL A 76 -4.62 -16.71 7.01
C VAL A 76 -3.53 -17.78 6.84
N TYR A 77 -2.54 -17.81 7.72
CA TYR A 77 -1.49 -18.82 7.67
C TYR A 77 -2.06 -20.23 7.84
N ASP A 78 -2.85 -20.44 8.89
CA ASP A 78 -3.42 -21.73 9.24
C ASP A 78 -4.41 -22.25 8.19
N HIS A 79 -5.04 -21.34 7.44
CA HIS A 79 -5.90 -21.71 6.31
C HIS A 79 -5.12 -22.25 5.10
N HIS A 80 -3.90 -21.76 4.86
CA HIS A 80 -3.13 -22.05 3.63
C HIS A 80 -1.91 -22.96 3.84
N PHE A 81 -1.43 -23.11 5.07
CA PHE A 81 -0.23 -23.85 5.42
C PHE A 81 -0.50 -24.75 6.62
N SER A 82 0.15 -25.90 6.67
CA SER A 82 0.02 -26.86 7.77
C SER A 82 1.28 -26.99 8.61
N GLU A 83 2.42 -26.49 8.13
CA GLU A 83 3.69 -26.59 8.87
C GLU A 83 3.81 -25.52 9.94
N ASN A 84 4.16 -25.97 11.16
CA ASN A 84 4.48 -25.07 12.25
C ASN A 84 5.89 -24.50 12.09
N VAL A 85 5.98 -23.19 11.88
CA VAL A 85 7.23 -22.44 11.71
C VAL A 85 7.19 -21.17 12.56
N ASP A 86 8.35 -20.55 12.79
CA ASP A 86 8.41 -19.29 13.53
C ASP A 86 7.65 -18.14 12.84
N SER A 87 7.30 -17.10 13.59
CA SER A 87 6.50 -15.96 13.09
C SER A 87 7.17 -15.21 11.93
N VAL A 88 8.51 -15.21 11.87
CA VAL A 88 9.24 -14.54 10.78
C VAL A 88 9.04 -15.30 9.49
N GLU A 89 9.12 -16.63 9.55
CA GLU A 89 8.90 -17.49 8.40
C GLU A 89 7.42 -17.53 7.98
N LYS A 90 6.47 -17.56 8.93
CA LYS A 90 5.05 -17.35 8.64
C LYS A 90 4.83 -16.09 7.80
N GLY A 91 5.36 -14.96 8.27
CA GLY A 91 5.26 -13.67 7.58
C GLY A 91 5.86 -13.69 6.17
N ARG A 92 6.99 -14.39 5.96
CA ARG A 92 7.58 -14.55 4.61
C ARG A 92 6.68 -15.35 3.67
N ARG A 93 6.09 -16.44 4.15
CA ARG A 93 5.21 -17.32 3.37
C ARG A 93 3.92 -16.60 2.97
N ILE A 94 3.24 -15.96 3.92
CA ILE A 94 2.05 -15.14 3.65
C ILE A 94 2.36 -14.05 2.63
N LYS A 95 3.43 -13.28 2.86
CA LYS A 95 3.84 -12.22 1.93
C LYS A 95 4.05 -12.77 0.52
N LYS A 96 4.78 -13.87 0.36
CA LYS A 96 5.02 -14.48 -0.95
C LYS A 96 3.72 -14.94 -1.61
N MET A 97 2.80 -15.51 -0.84
CA MET A 97 1.49 -15.94 -1.32
C MET A 97 0.65 -14.75 -1.81
N PHE A 98 0.52 -13.70 -1.01
CA PHE A 98 -0.18 -12.46 -1.38
C PHE A 98 0.44 -11.85 -2.64
N GLN A 99 1.76 -11.67 -2.66
CA GLN A 99 2.44 -11.10 -3.83
C GLN A 99 2.24 -11.93 -5.10
N SER A 100 2.31 -13.26 -5.01
CA SER A 100 2.07 -14.15 -6.16
C SER A 100 0.66 -14.01 -6.70
N TYR A 101 -0.33 -13.95 -5.81
CA TYR A 101 -1.73 -13.78 -6.19
C TYR A 101 -2.01 -12.40 -6.78
N GLU A 102 -1.61 -11.34 -6.08
CA GLU A 102 -1.74 -9.95 -6.54
C GLU A 102 -1.05 -9.72 -7.89
N THR A 103 0.13 -10.31 -8.09
CA THR A 103 0.87 -10.19 -9.36
C THR A 103 0.12 -10.85 -10.52
N LYS A 104 -0.58 -11.96 -10.29
CA LYS A 104 -1.42 -12.60 -11.32
C LYS A 104 -2.57 -11.69 -11.74
N LEU A 105 -3.30 -11.14 -10.78
CA LEU A 105 -4.36 -10.18 -11.02
C LEU A 105 -3.86 -8.92 -11.74
N LEU A 106 -2.72 -8.40 -11.28
CA LEU A 106 -2.08 -7.24 -11.88
C LEU A 106 -1.64 -7.50 -13.31
N THR A 107 -1.15 -8.69 -13.62
CA THR A 107 -0.78 -9.06 -15.00
C THR A 107 -1.98 -8.92 -15.92
N THR A 108 -3.14 -9.49 -15.54
CA THR A 108 -4.38 -9.35 -16.31
C THR A 108 -4.77 -7.88 -16.53
N LEU A 109 -4.74 -7.05 -15.47
CA LEU A 109 -5.05 -5.64 -15.58
C LEU A 109 -4.06 -4.91 -16.51
N MET A 110 -2.76 -5.13 -16.34
CA MET A 110 -1.72 -4.46 -17.14
C MET A 110 -1.79 -4.86 -18.61
N ASP A 111 -2.09 -6.12 -18.92
CA ASP A 111 -2.24 -6.60 -20.30
C ASP A 111 -3.43 -5.93 -21.00
N CYS A 112 -4.52 -5.66 -20.26
CA CYS A 112 -5.62 -4.83 -20.77
C CYS A 112 -5.21 -3.38 -20.96
N LEU A 113 -4.62 -2.73 -19.94
CA LEU A 113 -4.23 -1.32 -20.01
C LEU A 113 -3.25 -1.02 -21.15
N ARG A 114 -2.38 -1.97 -21.51
CA ARG A 114 -1.46 -1.84 -22.65
C ARG A 114 -2.14 -1.78 -24.01
N GLN A 115 -3.38 -2.26 -24.12
CA GLN A 115 -4.13 -2.24 -25.37
C GLN A 115 -4.79 -0.88 -25.65
N HIS A 116 -4.77 0.02 -24.65
CA HIS A 116 -5.39 1.33 -24.74
C HIS A 116 -4.38 2.42 -25.12
N ASP A 117 -4.40 2.84 -26.39
CA ASP A 117 -3.56 3.93 -26.89
C ASP A 117 -3.95 5.31 -26.34
N ASP A 118 -5.15 5.43 -25.79
CA ASP A 118 -5.74 6.65 -25.25
C ASP A 118 -5.43 6.90 -23.78
N ILE A 119 -4.60 6.07 -23.16
CA ILE A 119 -4.08 6.28 -21.80
C ILE A 119 -2.55 6.30 -21.77
N THR A 120 -2.01 6.85 -20.69
CA THR A 120 -0.60 6.77 -20.33
C THR A 120 -0.48 6.09 -18.98
N ILE A 121 0.25 4.97 -18.91
CA ILE A 121 0.57 4.30 -17.66
C ILE A 121 1.70 5.08 -16.97
N VAL A 122 1.49 5.48 -15.73
CA VAL A 122 2.49 6.19 -14.92
C VAL A 122 3.32 5.16 -14.14
N GLY A 123 4.63 5.17 -14.41
CA GLY A 123 5.59 4.22 -13.86
C GLY A 123 5.78 2.96 -14.71
N PRO A 124 6.49 1.93 -14.20
CA PRO A 124 6.76 0.71 -14.94
C PRO A 124 5.48 -0.01 -15.36
N ASP A 125 5.44 -0.49 -16.59
CA ASP A 125 4.34 -1.29 -17.12
C ASP A 125 4.47 -2.78 -16.77
N ASN A 126 5.67 -3.25 -16.41
CA ASN A 126 5.92 -4.63 -15.99
C ASN A 126 5.30 -4.91 -14.60
N PRO A 127 4.34 -5.84 -14.48
CA PRO A 127 3.73 -6.22 -13.21
C PRO A 127 4.73 -6.69 -12.15
N GLN A 128 5.86 -7.29 -12.55
CA GLN A 128 6.89 -7.80 -11.66
C GLN A 128 7.72 -6.70 -11.00
N LEU A 129 7.68 -5.47 -11.53
CA LEU A 129 8.48 -4.33 -11.05
C LEU A 129 7.66 -3.36 -10.20
N ARG A 130 6.41 -3.70 -9.85
CA ARG A 130 5.52 -2.83 -9.11
C ARG A 130 4.63 -3.60 -8.12
N ALA A 131 4.09 -2.86 -7.15
CA ALA A 131 2.97 -3.32 -6.32
C ALA A 131 1.66 -3.25 -7.13
N PRO A 132 0.54 -3.87 -6.68
CA PRO A 132 -0.79 -3.75 -7.28
C PRO A 132 -1.40 -2.35 -7.07
N THR A 133 -0.68 -1.33 -7.55
CA THR A 133 -1.06 0.08 -7.55
C THR A 133 -0.63 0.66 -8.88
N VAL A 134 -1.61 0.96 -9.71
CA VAL A 134 -1.46 1.48 -11.07
C VAL A 134 -2.01 2.89 -11.09
N SER A 135 -1.29 3.80 -11.75
CA SER A 135 -1.76 5.15 -12.01
C SER A 135 -1.79 5.33 -13.51
N ILE A 136 -2.89 5.88 -14.03
CA ILE A 136 -3.06 6.17 -15.45
C ILE A 136 -3.47 7.63 -15.65
N VAL A 137 -3.08 8.18 -16.79
CA VAL A 137 -3.51 9.49 -17.27
C VAL A 137 -4.21 9.29 -18.62
N PRO A 138 -5.53 9.52 -18.68
CA PRO A 138 -6.28 9.53 -19.93
C PRO A 138 -5.82 10.69 -20.83
N LYS A 139 -5.74 10.45 -22.14
CA LYS A 139 -5.29 11.43 -23.14
C LYS A 139 -6.44 12.22 -23.78
N ARG A 140 -7.63 11.60 -23.88
CA ARG A 140 -8.78 12.18 -24.59
C ARG A 140 -9.88 12.68 -23.65
N LYS A 141 -10.24 11.88 -22.65
CA LYS A 141 -11.31 12.18 -21.70
C LYS A 141 -10.77 12.78 -20.42
N SER A 142 -11.60 13.53 -19.69
CA SER A 142 -11.22 13.99 -18.36
C SER A 142 -11.23 12.82 -17.36
N ILE A 143 -10.35 12.89 -16.35
CA ILE A 143 -10.35 11.90 -15.26
C ILE A 143 -11.68 11.89 -14.51
N ASN A 144 -12.34 13.05 -14.39
CA ASN A 144 -13.64 13.17 -13.72
C ASN A 144 -14.73 12.39 -14.45
N ASP A 145 -14.80 12.49 -15.78
CA ASP A 145 -15.80 11.76 -16.57
C ASP A 145 -15.61 10.25 -16.43
N ILE A 146 -14.36 9.79 -16.55
CA ILE A 146 -14.01 8.38 -16.36
C ILE A 146 -14.38 7.93 -14.94
N PHE A 147 -14.03 8.73 -13.93
CA PHE A 147 -14.33 8.45 -12.53
C PHE A 147 -15.84 8.33 -12.28
N THR A 148 -16.66 9.19 -12.89
CA THR A 148 -18.13 9.13 -12.82
C THR A 148 -18.65 7.82 -13.40
N VAL A 149 -18.17 7.40 -14.57
CA VAL A 149 -18.59 6.12 -15.20
C VAL A 149 -18.20 4.92 -14.33
N LEU A 150 -16.97 4.90 -13.80
CA LEU A 150 -16.49 3.84 -12.92
C LEU A 150 -17.32 3.77 -11.63
N THR A 151 -17.62 4.92 -11.03
CA THR A 151 -18.42 5.00 -9.79
C THR A 151 -19.84 4.48 -10.02
N ALA A 152 -20.48 4.82 -11.14
CA ALA A 152 -21.80 4.30 -11.51
C ALA A 152 -21.81 2.77 -11.65
N ARG A 153 -20.66 2.18 -12.01
CA ARG A 153 -20.43 0.73 -12.08
C ARG A 153 -19.97 0.11 -10.76
N LYS A 154 -20.03 0.86 -9.64
CA LYS A 154 -19.59 0.44 -8.30
C LYS A 154 -18.09 0.14 -8.20
N LEU A 155 -17.28 0.77 -9.04
CA LEU A 155 -15.82 0.67 -9.00
C LEU A 155 -15.23 1.89 -8.29
N MET A 156 -14.64 1.67 -7.11
CA MET A 156 -14.02 2.73 -6.34
C MET A 156 -12.53 2.85 -6.68
N THR A 157 -12.24 3.66 -7.69
CA THR A 157 -10.86 4.13 -7.95
C THR A 157 -10.56 5.39 -7.13
N GLY A 158 -9.37 5.94 -7.23
CA GLY A 158 -9.08 7.27 -6.70
C GLY A 158 -8.67 8.23 -7.80
N CYS A 159 -8.95 9.52 -7.63
CA CYS A 159 -8.40 10.59 -8.46
C CYS A 159 -7.58 11.59 -7.61
N GLY A 160 -6.57 12.21 -8.22
CA GLY A 160 -5.77 13.27 -7.61
C GLY A 160 -4.27 12.96 -7.53
N HIS A 161 -3.53 13.72 -6.73
CA HIS A 161 -2.06 13.66 -6.68
C HIS A 161 -1.51 12.69 -5.63
N PHE A 162 -2.33 12.18 -4.70
CA PHE A 162 -1.96 11.19 -3.66
C PHE A 162 -0.67 11.51 -2.87
N TYR A 163 -0.50 12.77 -2.47
CA TYR A 163 0.73 13.28 -1.84
C TYR A 163 2.02 13.13 -2.68
N GLY A 164 1.92 12.72 -3.94
CA GLY A 164 3.01 12.57 -4.91
C GLY A 164 3.23 13.81 -5.80
N VAL A 165 3.12 15.02 -5.24
CA VAL A 165 3.16 16.27 -6.01
C VAL A 165 4.43 16.41 -6.86
N ARG A 166 5.61 16.29 -6.24
CA ARG A 166 6.90 16.48 -6.94
C ARG A 166 7.14 15.45 -8.06
N PRO A 167 6.90 14.14 -7.86
CA PRO A 167 6.96 13.16 -8.95
C PRO A 167 6.07 13.52 -10.14
N LEU A 168 4.82 13.93 -9.89
CA LEU A 168 3.89 14.31 -10.96
C LEU A 168 4.36 15.57 -11.70
N GLN A 169 4.84 16.59 -10.99
CA GLN A 169 5.44 17.78 -11.60
C GLN A 169 6.63 17.41 -12.49
N GLY A 170 7.51 16.53 -12.01
CA GLY A 170 8.67 16.06 -12.79
C GLY A 170 8.31 15.28 -14.06
N MET A 171 7.09 14.73 -14.13
CA MET A 171 6.54 14.06 -15.32
C MET A 171 5.62 14.97 -16.15
N ASN A 172 5.54 16.27 -15.81
CA ASN A 172 4.63 17.23 -16.43
C ASN A 172 3.14 16.84 -16.36
N ILE A 173 2.74 16.13 -15.30
CA ILE A 173 1.34 15.79 -15.03
C ILE A 173 0.72 16.93 -14.19
N PRO A 174 -0.39 17.56 -14.61
CA PRO A 174 -1.04 18.63 -13.86
C PRO A 174 -1.48 18.16 -12.47
N ILE A 175 -1.13 18.90 -11.41
CA ILE A 175 -1.37 18.48 -10.02
C ILE A 175 -2.83 18.60 -9.62
N GLU A 176 -3.53 19.61 -10.15
CA GLU A 176 -4.97 19.81 -9.92
C GLU A 176 -5.80 18.62 -10.43
N THR A 177 -5.40 18.04 -11.57
CA THR A 177 -6.06 16.85 -12.15
C THR A 177 -5.49 15.56 -11.55
N GLY A 178 -4.18 15.49 -11.36
CA GLY A 178 -3.48 14.33 -10.84
C GLY A 178 -3.57 13.12 -11.78
N VAL A 179 -3.79 11.95 -11.18
CA VAL A 179 -3.88 10.67 -11.89
C VAL A 179 -5.11 9.90 -11.44
N LEU A 180 -5.61 9.00 -12.30
CA LEU A 180 -6.54 7.97 -11.86
C LEU A 180 -5.72 6.83 -11.28
N ARG A 181 -5.91 6.52 -9.99
CA ARG A 181 -5.21 5.44 -9.30
C ARG A 181 -6.14 4.27 -9.05
N ILE A 182 -5.67 3.10 -9.46
CA ILE A 182 -6.27 1.81 -9.21
C ILE A 182 -5.34 1.08 -8.26
N SER A 183 -5.88 0.55 -7.17
CA SER A 183 -5.10 -0.24 -6.22
C SER A 183 -5.96 -1.34 -5.63
N PHE A 184 -5.37 -2.52 -5.45
CA PHE A 184 -6.06 -3.67 -4.89
C PHE A 184 -5.11 -4.47 -4.00
N LEU A 185 -5.66 -5.44 -3.27
CA LEU A 185 -4.98 -6.19 -2.23
C LEU A 185 -5.22 -7.68 -2.39
N HIS A 186 -4.63 -8.48 -1.50
CA HIS A 186 -4.69 -9.94 -1.54
C HIS A 186 -6.09 -10.55 -1.43
N TYR A 187 -7.07 -9.80 -0.92
CA TYR A 187 -8.48 -10.23 -0.87
C TYR A 187 -9.29 -9.84 -2.10
N THR A 188 -8.72 -9.09 -3.05
CA THR A 188 -9.39 -8.76 -4.31
C THR A 188 -9.56 -10.00 -5.17
N THR A 189 -10.72 -10.15 -5.78
CA THR A 189 -11.08 -11.31 -6.59
C THR A 189 -10.77 -11.10 -8.07
N LYS A 190 -10.76 -12.19 -8.84
CA LYS A 190 -10.65 -12.10 -10.30
C LYS A 190 -11.85 -11.35 -10.90
N ASP A 191 -13.04 -11.59 -10.36
CA ASP A 191 -14.28 -11.01 -10.86
C ASP A 191 -14.30 -9.48 -10.67
N GLU A 192 -13.78 -8.98 -9.55
CA GLU A 192 -13.59 -7.53 -9.34
C GLU A 192 -12.60 -6.92 -10.35
N VAL A 193 -11.54 -7.64 -10.72
CA VAL A 193 -10.59 -7.18 -11.75
C VAL A 193 -11.22 -7.23 -13.14
N THR A 194 -12.03 -8.25 -13.44
CA THR A 194 -12.81 -8.32 -14.69
C THR A 194 -13.79 -7.16 -14.78
N GLN A 195 -14.57 -6.91 -13.71
CA GLN A 195 -15.50 -5.78 -13.63
C GLN A 195 -14.77 -4.45 -13.82
N LEU A 196 -13.58 -4.29 -13.23
CA LEU A 196 -12.74 -3.12 -13.41
C LEU A 196 -12.34 -2.93 -14.88
N ILE A 197 -11.87 -3.99 -15.54
CA ILE A 197 -11.47 -3.95 -16.96
C ILE A 197 -12.63 -3.54 -17.84
N GLU A 198 -13.81 -4.17 -17.66
CA GLU A 198 -15.02 -3.81 -18.40
C GLU A 198 -15.47 -2.37 -18.13
N GLY A 199 -15.34 -1.92 -16.87
CA GLY A 199 -15.65 -0.55 -16.48
C GLY A 199 -14.70 0.46 -17.12
N LEU A 200 -13.40 0.15 -17.19
CA LEU A 200 -12.40 0.99 -17.85
C LEU A 200 -12.65 1.07 -19.35
N GLY A 201 -12.94 -0.06 -20.02
CA GLY A 201 -13.30 -0.07 -21.44
C GLY A 201 -14.46 0.89 -21.71
N ALA A 202 -15.57 0.73 -20.99
CA ALA A 202 -16.74 1.59 -21.16
C ALA A 202 -16.52 3.05 -20.74
N ALA A 203 -15.58 3.34 -19.84
CA ALA A 203 -15.27 4.71 -19.44
C ALA A 203 -14.36 5.41 -20.46
N LEU A 204 -13.50 4.65 -21.14
CA LEU A 204 -12.53 5.15 -22.12
C LEU A 204 -13.15 5.31 -23.52
N ASP A 205 -14.09 4.44 -23.92
CA ASP A 205 -14.88 4.52 -25.16
C ASP A 205 -15.75 5.79 -25.25
#